data_AF-A0A6S6UJT2-F1
#
_entry.id   AF-A0A6S6UJT2-F1
#
_cell.length_a   1.000
_cell.length_b   1.000
_cell.length_c   1.000
_cell.angle_alpha   90.00
_cell.angle_beta   90.00
_cell.angle_gamma   90.00
#
_symmetry.space_group_name_H-M   'P 1'
#
loop_
_entity.id
_entity.type
_entity.pdbx_description
1 polymer ?
#
loop_
_entity_poly.entity_id
_entity_poly.type
_entity_poly.pdbx_seq_one_letter_code
_entity_poly.pdbx_strand_id
1 'polypeptide(L)'
;MNCKSIFSLFFLLYFCSILIGQDIPKAVLVGYIYESNNRGYLNEVEVSITSEDFVHHLETTTDIQGKFQIKIPIIEGKYTIETKKAAFKKGTVVISTKGRQANEGIFTKLELTRLPGYTLDMTLTDLVNQNDPGAPAYGIEGANVQIYNNTLQREEVNIAEHPSHQIICHLEQGNEYVFLIRKKGYYAKRMRANVNVNGCILCMEGFGTVTPSVMDNLTKENTMGTLGTNVTMRKMILNEKMKMENIYYDLGKATLRPEAKPQLDELTRMMYDNPQIVVELSTHTDSRGDNQANLDLSQRRADAVVNYIKSRITLRPDQVRGKGYGETQPVNSCVDGVDCSEEMYQKNRRAELIVIDILAEDPMQVRTLSSMMQERNFDLILDANNQAYAESETTSELYHRATPSKPETMSMGYNGYKIQLLEKEGHLSTNHFLFYEFDAVFLDVLNEQHYAFLIGDYADYNTAEAALVNYQQQFPGAKIVAYENGLRKK
;
A
#
# COMPACT_ATOMS: atom_id res chain seq x y z
N MET A 1 26.27 22.04 81.00
CA MET A 1 26.24 20.71 81.64
C MET A 1 26.56 19.67 80.59
N ASN A 2 27.43 18.73 80.96
CA ASN A 2 27.98 17.58 80.24
C ASN A 2 26.96 16.86 79.33
N CYS A 3 27.33 16.17 78.24
CA CYS A 3 28.27 15.05 78.26
C CYS A 3 28.71 14.61 76.85
N LYS A 4 29.95 14.12 76.75
CA LYS A 4 30.60 13.50 75.58
C LYS A 4 30.02 12.11 75.27
N SER A 5 30.02 11.72 73.99
CA SER A 5 30.18 10.32 73.57
C SER A 5 30.99 10.23 72.27
N ILE A 6 31.81 9.19 72.24
CA ILE A 6 32.90 8.83 71.35
C ILE A 6 32.36 8.23 70.05
N PHE A 7 32.93 8.59 68.89
CA PHE A 7 32.73 7.86 67.63
C PHE A 7 34.07 7.28 67.17
N SER A 8 34.07 5.95 67.01
CA SER A 8 35.20 5.12 66.63
C SER A 8 35.46 5.21 65.13
N LEU A 9 36.73 5.42 64.76
CA LEU A 9 37.24 5.36 63.39
C LEU A 9 37.43 3.89 63.00
N PHE A 10 36.67 3.37 62.04
CA PHE A 10 36.92 2.06 61.41
C PHE A 10 37.41 2.28 59.98
N PHE A 11 38.67 1.89 59.75
CA PHE A 11 39.37 1.91 58.48
C PHE A 11 38.86 0.74 57.64
N LEU A 12 38.11 1.01 56.56
CA LEU A 12 37.61 -0.02 55.64
C LEU A 12 38.43 0.03 54.34
N LEU A 13 39.11 -1.10 54.10
CA LEU A 13 40.00 -1.37 52.97
C LEU A 13 39.30 -1.18 51.62
N TYR A 14 39.85 -0.28 50.79
CA TYR A 14 39.57 -0.19 49.37
C TYR A 14 40.19 -1.42 48.66
N PHE A 15 39.37 -2.44 48.38
CA PHE A 15 39.71 -3.44 47.36
C PHE A 15 39.26 -2.88 46.01
N CYS A 16 40.18 -2.18 45.34
CA CYS A 16 40.03 -1.80 43.95
C CYS A 16 40.21 -3.06 43.09
N SER A 17 39.12 -3.77 42.80
CA SER A 17 39.11 -4.81 41.78
C SER A 17 39.20 -4.14 40.40
N ILE A 18 40.42 -3.96 39.91
CA ILE A 18 40.69 -3.64 38.51
C ILE A 18 40.23 -4.86 37.71
N LEU A 19 39.01 -4.83 37.18
CA LEU A 19 38.62 -5.65 36.05
C LEU A 19 39.44 -5.14 34.86
N ILE A 20 40.61 -5.74 34.66
CA ILE A 20 41.35 -5.63 33.40
C ILE A 20 40.43 -6.30 32.36
N GLY A 21 39.60 -5.53 31.69
CA GLY A 21 38.97 -5.97 30.45
C GLY A 21 40.10 -6.30 29.50
N GLN A 22 40.37 -7.60 29.31
CA GLN A 22 41.35 -8.01 28.31
C GLN A 22 40.78 -7.62 26.94
N ASP A 23 41.45 -6.66 26.30
CA ASP A 23 41.10 -6.23 24.95
C ASP A 23 41.38 -7.42 24.02
N ILE A 24 40.32 -8.10 23.58
CA ILE A 24 40.43 -9.31 22.75
C ILE A 24 41.16 -8.90 21.45
N PRO A 25 42.25 -9.57 21.06
CA PRO A 25 43.00 -9.22 19.87
C PRO A 25 42.08 -9.33 18.64
N LYS A 26 42.20 -8.37 17.72
CA LYS A 26 41.33 -8.27 16.54
C LYS A 26 42.13 -8.52 15.26
N ALA A 27 41.57 -9.30 14.35
CA ALA A 27 42.05 -9.42 12.97
C ALA A 27 41.36 -8.37 12.09
N VAL A 28 41.93 -8.08 10.92
CA VAL A 28 41.33 -7.18 9.92
C VAL A 28 40.67 -8.01 8.84
N LEU A 29 39.34 -8.04 8.82
CA LEU A 29 38.58 -8.66 7.74
C LEU A 29 38.47 -7.67 6.58
N VAL A 30 38.92 -8.09 5.40
CA VAL A 30 38.78 -7.38 4.13
C VAL A 30 37.97 -8.26 3.18
N GLY A 31 36.82 -7.78 2.75
CA GLY A 31 35.97 -8.50 1.83
C GLY A 31 35.66 -7.73 0.56
N TYR A 32 35.41 -8.45 -0.53
CA TYR A 32 34.93 -7.89 -1.78
C TYR A 32 33.64 -8.60 -2.21
N ILE A 33 32.64 -7.82 -2.58
CA ILE A 33 31.34 -8.33 -3.03
C ILE A 33 31.12 -7.94 -4.49
N TYR A 34 30.76 -8.91 -5.31
CA TYR A 34 30.57 -8.73 -6.75
C TYR A 34 29.35 -9.49 -7.27
N GLU A 35 28.84 -9.05 -8.41
CA GLU A 35 27.72 -9.69 -9.08
C GLU A 35 28.18 -10.89 -9.91
N SER A 36 27.36 -11.95 -9.90
CA SER A 36 27.58 -13.14 -10.69
C SER A 36 27.72 -12.88 -12.19
N ASN A 37 28.37 -13.79 -12.90
CA ASN A 37 28.69 -13.63 -14.33
C ASN A 37 29.61 -12.43 -14.63
N ASN A 38 30.48 -12.08 -13.68
CA ASN A 38 31.51 -11.05 -13.82
C ASN A 38 30.95 -9.66 -14.20
N ARG A 39 29.78 -9.31 -13.66
CA ARG A 39 29.11 -8.03 -13.92
C ARG A 39 29.66 -6.85 -13.09
N GLY A 40 30.71 -7.09 -12.31
CA GLY A 40 31.44 -6.07 -11.56
C GLY A 40 31.17 -6.11 -10.06
N TYR A 41 31.78 -5.15 -9.35
CA TYR A 41 31.69 -5.02 -7.90
C TYR A 41 30.40 -4.31 -7.47
N LEU A 42 29.86 -4.69 -6.32
CA LEU A 42 28.61 -4.16 -5.79
C LEU A 42 28.86 -3.19 -4.63
N ASN A 43 28.50 -1.93 -4.83
CA ASN A 43 28.55 -0.89 -3.80
C ASN A 43 27.37 -0.99 -2.82
N GLU A 44 27.48 -0.38 -1.64
CA GLU A 44 26.37 -0.24 -0.67
C GLU A 44 25.66 -1.56 -0.35
N VAL A 45 26.41 -2.67 -0.32
CA VAL A 45 25.91 -3.95 0.18
C VAL A 45 26.00 -3.90 1.70
N GLU A 46 24.88 -4.11 2.39
CA GLU A 46 24.87 -4.32 3.83
C GLU A 46 25.54 -5.66 4.15
N VAL A 47 26.49 -5.67 5.07
CA VAL A 47 27.24 -6.84 5.50
C VAL A 47 27.09 -6.98 7.01
N SER A 48 26.51 -8.10 7.44
CA SER A 48 26.38 -8.48 8.85
C SER A 48 27.32 -9.64 9.15
N ILE A 49 28.09 -9.54 10.24
CA ILE A 49 29.09 -10.51 10.64
C ILE A 49 28.76 -10.97 12.05
N THR A 50 28.39 -12.23 12.19
CA THR A 50 27.92 -12.80 13.45
C THR A 50 28.79 -13.97 13.85
N SER A 51 29.31 -13.97 15.08
CA SER A 51 30.03 -15.12 15.63
C SER A 51 29.07 -16.28 15.91
N GLU A 52 29.59 -17.50 15.87
CA GLU A 52 28.83 -18.74 16.11
C GLU A 52 28.19 -18.82 17.50
N ASP A 53 28.77 -18.15 18.49
CA ASP A 53 28.24 -18.01 19.85
C ASP A 53 27.27 -16.81 20.00
N PHE A 54 27.01 -16.07 18.93
CA PHE A 54 26.19 -14.86 18.87
C PHE A 54 26.64 -13.70 19.79
N VAL A 55 27.84 -13.78 20.37
CA VAL A 55 28.37 -12.74 21.26
C VAL A 55 28.85 -11.51 20.47
N HIS A 56 29.38 -11.73 19.27
CA HIS A 56 29.91 -10.67 18.41
C HIS A 56 29.02 -10.50 17.19
N HIS A 57 28.44 -9.32 17.07
CA HIS A 57 27.65 -8.88 15.92
C HIS A 57 28.18 -7.55 15.43
N LEU A 58 28.58 -7.50 14.16
CA LEU A 58 29.21 -6.34 13.54
C LEU A 58 28.56 -6.08 12.19
N GLU A 59 28.39 -4.82 11.85
CA GLU A 59 27.80 -4.41 10.58
C GLU A 59 28.71 -3.42 9.85
N THR A 60 28.72 -3.49 8.52
CA THR A 60 29.41 -2.56 7.63
C THR A 60 28.72 -2.53 6.28
N THR A 61 29.07 -1.57 5.44
CA THR A 61 28.67 -1.52 4.04
C THR A 61 29.87 -1.56 3.11
N THR A 62 29.66 -1.97 1.85
CA THR A 62 30.70 -1.89 0.82
C THR A 62 30.83 -0.48 0.24
N ASP A 63 32.06 -0.12 -0.13
CA ASP A 63 32.37 1.09 -0.89
C ASP A 63 32.06 0.95 -2.39
N ILE A 64 32.37 1.98 -3.19
CA ILE A 64 32.15 2.01 -4.65
C ILE A 64 32.92 0.92 -5.43
N GLN A 65 33.95 0.31 -4.82
CA GLN A 65 34.71 -0.79 -5.40
C GLN A 65 34.23 -2.16 -4.88
N GLY A 66 33.09 -2.18 -4.19
CA GLY A 66 32.51 -3.35 -3.54
C GLY A 66 33.34 -3.91 -2.39
N LYS A 67 34.27 -3.11 -1.85
CA LYS A 67 35.14 -3.52 -0.76
C LYS A 67 34.52 -3.13 0.58
N PHE A 68 34.61 -4.01 1.57
CA PHE A 68 34.40 -3.67 2.97
C PHE A 68 35.63 -4.04 3.80
N GLN A 69 35.85 -3.31 4.90
CA GLN A 69 36.97 -3.57 5.80
C GLN A 69 36.58 -3.27 7.25
N ILE A 70 36.72 -4.25 8.13
CA ILE A 70 36.33 -4.14 9.53
C ILE A 70 37.23 -4.98 10.44
N LYS A 71 37.45 -4.54 11.68
CA LYS A 71 38.20 -5.31 12.68
C LYS A 71 37.26 -6.25 13.42
N ILE A 72 37.58 -7.54 13.42
CA ILE A 72 36.78 -8.58 14.08
C ILE A 72 37.59 -9.28 15.20
N PRO A 73 36.99 -9.62 16.36
CA PRO A 73 37.68 -10.34 17.43
C PRO A 73 38.19 -11.71 16.99
N ILE A 74 39.39 -12.08 17.44
CA ILE A 74 39.96 -13.40 17.22
C ILE A 74 39.37 -14.37 18.25
N ILE A 75 38.51 -15.26 17.77
CA ILE A 75 37.85 -16.31 18.56
C ILE A 75 38.18 -17.70 17.99
N GLU A 76 37.92 -18.73 18.82
CA GLU A 76 38.03 -20.15 18.43
C GLU A 76 36.89 -20.58 17.49
N GLY A 77 35.71 -19.98 17.64
CA GLY A 77 34.54 -20.24 16.80
C GLY A 77 34.64 -19.65 15.39
N LYS A 78 33.58 -19.84 14.60
CA LYS A 78 33.48 -19.26 13.26
C LYS A 78 32.66 -17.96 13.27
N TYR A 79 32.80 -17.20 12.19
CA TYR A 79 31.91 -16.11 11.86
C TYR A 79 31.12 -16.45 10.61
N THR A 80 29.82 -16.17 10.65
CA THR A 80 28.96 -16.14 9.48
C THR A 80 28.85 -14.70 9.00
N ILE A 81 29.18 -14.47 7.74
CA ILE A 81 29.01 -13.19 7.06
C ILE A 81 27.79 -13.33 6.17
N GLU A 82 26.78 -12.50 6.40
CA GLU A 82 25.57 -12.42 5.60
C GLU A 82 25.49 -11.07 4.90
N THR A 83 25.01 -11.08 3.66
CA THR A 83 24.88 -9.86 2.87
C THR A 83 23.43 -9.57 2.56
N LYS A 84 23.10 -8.28 2.47
CA LYS A 84 21.80 -7.80 2.03
C LYS A 84 21.98 -6.62 1.08
N LYS A 85 21.38 -6.74 -0.10
CA LYS A 85 21.28 -5.67 -1.10
C LYS A 85 19.97 -5.86 -1.85
N ALA A 86 19.23 -4.77 -2.05
CA ALA A 86 18.01 -4.79 -2.86
C ALA A 86 18.30 -5.36 -4.26
N ALA A 87 17.35 -6.11 -4.84
CA ALA A 87 17.50 -6.83 -6.11
C ALA A 87 18.50 -8.00 -6.13
N PHE A 88 19.08 -8.42 -5.01
CA PHE A 88 20.01 -9.57 -4.95
C PHE A 88 19.57 -10.63 -3.94
N LYS A 89 19.87 -11.89 -4.26
CA LYS A 89 19.79 -12.97 -3.27
C LYS A 89 20.79 -12.70 -2.15
N LYS A 90 20.41 -13.01 -0.91
CA LYS A 90 21.34 -12.97 0.23
C LYS A 90 22.50 -13.93 -0.04
N GLY A 91 23.71 -13.44 0.15
CA GLY A 91 24.94 -14.24 0.12
C GLY A 91 25.38 -14.54 1.55
N THR A 92 25.89 -15.74 1.76
CA THR A 92 26.44 -16.15 3.06
C THR A 92 27.79 -16.80 2.87
N VAL A 93 28.78 -16.43 3.68
CA VAL A 93 30.07 -17.13 3.77
C VAL A 93 30.47 -17.31 5.23
N VAL A 94 31.14 -18.42 5.51
CA VAL A 94 31.66 -18.72 6.84
C VAL A 94 33.18 -18.57 6.83
N ILE A 95 33.72 -17.84 7.80
CA ILE A 95 35.16 -17.67 7.99
C ILE A 95 35.57 -18.09 9.40
N SER A 96 36.87 -18.29 9.62
CA SER A 96 37.43 -18.53 10.95
C SER A 96 38.59 -17.57 11.22
N THR A 97 38.63 -17.07 12.44
CA THR A 97 39.74 -16.29 12.98
C THR A 97 40.73 -17.13 13.80
N LYS A 98 40.48 -18.42 13.97
CA LYS A 98 41.29 -19.30 14.81
C LYS A 98 42.76 -19.30 14.34
N GLY A 99 43.67 -19.08 15.28
CA GLY A 99 45.12 -19.06 15.03
C GLY A 99 45.64 -17.81 14.31
N ARG A 100 44.80 -16.78 14.12
CA ARG A 100 45.22 -15.50 13.53
C ARG A 100 45.91 -14.59 14.55
N GLN A 101 46.75 -13.71 14.05
CA GLN A 101 47.46 -12.70 14.84
C GLN A 101 46.70 -11.36 14.86
N ALA A 102 47.01 -10.53 15.87
CA ALA A 102 46.47 -9.19 15.96
C ALA A 102 46.85 -8.36 14.71
N ASN A 103 45.86 -7.71 14.12
CA ASN A 103 45.93 -6.96 12.86
C ASN A 103 46.31 -7.80 11.61
N GLU A 104 46.29 -9.13 11.69
CA GLU A 104 46.45 -9.97 10.50
C GLU A 104 45.24 -9.78 9.56
N GLY A 105 45.51 -9.70 8.25
CA GLY A 105 44.48 -9.57 7.23
C GLY A 105 43.82 -10.91 6.91
N ILE A 106 42.49 -10.95 6.97
CA ILE A 106 41.66 -12.07 6.50
C ILE A 106 40.92 -11.59 5.26
N PHE A 107 41.07 -12.31 4.15
CA PHE A 107 40.46 -11.94 2.88
C PHE A 107 39.28 -12.85 2.57
N THR A 108 38.17 -12.25 2.14
CA THR A 108 37.01 -13.00 1.67
C THR A 108 36.41 -12.38 0.41
N LYS A 109 35.67 -13.19 -0.34
CA LYS A 109 34.98 -12.80 -1.56
C LYS A 109 33.59 -13.41 -1.53
N LEU A 110 32.57 -12.61 -1.83
CA LEU A 110 31.19 -13.09 -1.96
C LEU A 110 30.64 -12.70 -3.32
N GLU A 111 30.07 -13.68 -4.01
CA GLU A 111 29.33 -13.49 -5.24
C GLU A 111 27.84 -13.40 -4.91
N LEU A 112 27.16 -12.36 -5.40
CA LEU A 112 25.72 -12.23 -5.30
C LEU A 112 25.05 -12.47 -6.66
N THR A 113 23.96 -13.23 -6.64
CA THR A 113 23.11 -13.45 -7.80
C THR A 113 21.95 -12.47 -7.76
N ARG A 114 21.75 -11.72 -8.84
CA ARG A 114 20.62 -10.82 -8.99
C ARG A 114 19.30 -11.61 -9.01
N LEU A 115 18.27 -11.07 -8.38
CA LEU A 115 16.91 -11.59 -8.45
C LEU A 115 16.33 -11.33 -9.85
N PRO A 116 15.51 -12.24 -10.39
CA PRO A 116 14.74 -11.95 -11.60
C PRO A 116 13.78 -10.78 -11.35
N GLY A 117 13.53 -9.99 -12.40
CA GLY A 117 12.70 -8.79 -12.33
C GLY A 117 13.48 -7.53 -12.69
N TYR A 118 12.86 -6.36 -12.50
CA TYR A 118 13.43 -5.11 -12.97
C TYR A 118 13.69 -4.15 -11.82
N THR A 119 14.86 -3.52 -11.84
CA THR A 119 15.13 -2.35 -11.00
C THR A 119 14.54 -1.13 -11.70
N LEU A 120 13.59 -0.46 -11.07
CA LEU A 120 13.02 0.79 -11.55
C LEU A 120 13.73 1.96 -10.87
N ASP A 121 14.33 2.82 -11.68
CA ASP A 121 14.95 4.08 -11.29
C ASP A 121 14.03 5.23 -11.75
N MET A 122 13.31 5.80 -10.80
CA MET A 122 12.35 6.87 -11.05
C MET A 122 12.94 8.21 -10.62
N THR A 123 12.87 9.20 -11.49
CA THR A 123 13.14 10.59 -11.12
C THR A 123 11.82 11.36 -11.03
N LEU A 124 11.51 11.89 -9.84
CA LEU A 124 10.29 12.63 -9.56
C LEU A 124 10.50 14.12 -9.88
N THR A 125 9.66 14.68 -10.75
CA THR A 125 9.80 16.07 -11.22
C THR A 125 8.49 16.83 -11.25
N ASP A 126 8.58 18.17 -11.21
CA ASP A 126 7.47 19.06 -11.51
C ASP A 126 6.99 18.86 -12.96
N LEU A 127 5.67 18.89 -13.17
CA LEU A 127 5.10 18.99 -14.51
C LEU A 127 5.49 20.35 -15.13
N VAL A 128 6.31 20.31 -16.19
CA VAL A 128 6.75 21.50 -16.93
C VAL A 128 5.55 22.16 -17.60
N ASN A 129 5.51 23.50 -17.55
CA ASN A 129 4.48 24.28 -18.23
C ASN A 129 4.57 24.06 -19.74
N GLN A 130 3.51 23.53 -20.36
CA GLN A 130 3.48 23.27 -21.81
C GLN A 130 3.60 24.55 -22.66
N ASN A 131 3.30 25.71 -22.08
CA ASN A 131 3.48 27.02 -22.73
C ASN A 131 4.92 27.53 -22.69
N ASP A 132 5.80 26.88 -21.92
CA ASP A 132 7.24 27.14 -21.88
C ASP A 132 8.03 25.82 -21.87
N PRO A 133 8.17 25.15 -23.04
CA PRO A 133 8.86 23.87 -23.14
C PRO A 133 10.35 23.93 -22.77
N GLY A 134 10.92 25.13 -22.66
CA GLY A 134 12.31 25.35 -22.26
C GLY A 134 12.52 25.49 -20.75
N ALA A 135 11.44 25.55 -19.96
CA ALA A 135 11.54 25.65 -18.51
C ALA A 135 12.16 24.38 -17.89
N PRO A 136 13.11 24.51 -16.95
CA PRO A 136 13.72 23.36 -16.29
C PRO A 136 12.69 22.61 -15.43
N ALA A 137 12.67 21.28 -15.55
CA ALA A 137 11.93 20.43 -14.63
C ALA A 137 12.70 20.33 -13.30
N TYR A 138 12.08 20.75 -12.20
CA TYR A 138 12.69 20.67 -10.87
C TYR A 138 12.41 19.31 -10.23
N GLY A 139 13.42 18.73 -9.58
CA GLY A 139 13.28 17.52 -8.77
C GLY A 139 12.40 17.76 -7.55
N ILE A 140 11.56 16.77 -7.21
CA ILE A 140 10.69 16.84 -6.04
C ILE A 140 11.26 15.94 -4.94
N GLU A 141 11.70 16.55 -3.84
CA GLU A 141 12.18 15.85 -2.65
C GLU A 141 11.12 15.84 -1.54
N GLY A 142 11.29 14.95 -0.55
CA GLY A 142 10.39 14.84 0.61
C GLY A 142 8.97 14.44 0.23
N ALA A 143 8.82 13.59 -0.79
CA ALA A 143 7.54 13.00 -1.15
C ALA A 143 7.28 11.75 -0.30
N ASN A 144 6.03 11.52 0.07
CA ASN A 144 5.58 10.24 0.61
C ASN A 144 5.50 9.24 -0.55
N VAL A 145 6.22 8.13 -0.43
CA VAL A 145 6.35 7.11 -1.47
C VAL A 145 5.91 5.78 -0.90
N GLN A 146 4.83 5.23 -1.48
CA GLN A 146 4.29 3.93 -1.13
C GLN A 146 4.25 3.04 -2.36
N ILE A 147 4.80 1.84 -2.23
CA ILE A 147 4.82 0.81 -3.28
C ILE A 147 4.30 -0.47 -2.64
N TYR A 148 3.21 -0.99 -3.18
CA TYR A 148 2.54 -2.18 -2.68
C TYR A 148 2.61 -3.28 -3.73
N ASN A 149 3.08 -4.45 -3.33
CA ASN A 149 2.99 -5.67 -4.14
C ASN A 149 1.60 -6.26 -3.93
N ASN A 150 0.74 -6.09 -4.94
CA ASN A 150 -0.64 -6.56 -4.93
C ASN A 150 -0.73 -8.08 -5.04
N THR A 151 0.21 -8.74 -5.70
CA THR A 151 0.19 -10.21 -5.80
C THR A 151 0.52 -10.86 -4.46
N LEU A 152 1.53 -10.36 -3.75
CA LEU A 152 1.97 -10.87 -2.45
C LEU A 152 1.26 -10.22 -1.26
N GLN A 153 0.40 -9.23 -1.51
CA GLN A 153 -0.34 -8.47 -0.49
C GLN A 153 0.56 -7.87 0.61
N ARG A 154 1.67 -7.23 0.20
CA ARG A 154 2.64 -6.62 1.15
C ARG A 154 3.16 -5.27 0.66
N GLU A 155 3.58 -4.42 1.60
CA GLU A 155 4.28 -3.17 1.28
C GLU A 155 5.74 -3.46 0.93
N GLU A 156 6.20 -2.97 -0.22
CA GLU A 156 7.60 -3.04 -0.66
C GLU A 156 8.36 -1.77 -0.26
N VAL A 157 7.69 -0.61 -0.33
CA VAL A 157 8.22 0.68 0.10
C VAL A 157 7.11 1.45 0.81
N ASN A 158 7.42 2.05 1.96
CA ASN A 158 6.54 2.96 2.67
C ASN A 158 7.39 4.02 3.39
N ILE A 159 7.78 5.06 2.66
CA ILE A 159 8.65 6.13 3.14
C ILE A 159 7.83 7.40 3.21
N ALA A 160 7.65 7.95 4.41
CA ALA A 160 6.81 9.13 4.63
C ALA A 160 7.38 10.40 3.98
N GLU A 161 8.69 10.57 4.03
CA GLU A 161 9.41 11.69 3.39
C GLU A 161 10.68 11.16 2.74
N HIS A 162 10.64 10.91 1.42
CA HIS A 162 11.78 10.40 0.69
C HIS A 162 12.89 11.47 0.57
N PRO A 163 14.14 11.16 0.94
CA PRO A 163 15.20 12.18 1.05
C PRO A 163 15.72 12.71 -0.30
N SER A 164 15.35 12.05 -1.41
CA SER A 164 15.79 12.40 -2.76
C SER A 164 14.61 12.38 -3.73
N HIS A 165 14.74 13.12 -4.83
CA HIS A 165 13.89 13.01 -6.02
C HIS A 165 14.08 11.72 -6.83
N GLN A 166 15.14 10.95 -6.56
CA GLN A 166 15.40 9.65 -7.19
C GLN A 166 14.90 8.54 -6.29
N ILE A 167 14.05 7.66 -6.83
CA ILE A 167 13.43 6.55 -6.12
C ILE A 167 13.81 5.28 -6.86
N ILE A 168 14.52 4.37 -6.19
CA ILE A 168 14.94 3.09 -6.75
C ILE A 168 14.19 1.97 -6.05
N CYS A 169 13.55 1.10 -6.81
CA CYS A 169 12.87 -0.08 -6.27
C CYS A 169 13.04 -1.30 -7.19
N HIS A 170 13.16 -2.49 -6.61
CA HIS A 170 13.18 -3.74 -7.37
C HIS A 170 11.78 -4.31 -7.50
N LEU A 171 11.40 -4.69 -8.71
CA LEU A 171 10.13 -5.31 -9.03
C LEU A 171 10.37 -6.77 -9.44
N GLU A 172 10.14 -7.69 -8.53
CA GLU A 172 10.20 -9.14 -8.77
C GLU A 172 9.18 -9.58 -9.83
N GLN A 173 9.57 -10.54 -10.67
CA GLN A 173 8.67 -11.14 -11.66
C GLN A 173 7.49 -11.88 -11.03
N GLY A 174 6.41 -11.99 -11.81
CA GLY A 174 5.17 -12.67 -11.42
C GLY A 174 4.27 -11.79 -10.54
N ASN A 175 4.59 -10.52 -10.38
CA ASN A 175 3.91 -9.64 -9.43
C ASN A 175 3.31 -8.39 -10.10
N GLU A 176 2.20 -7.94 -9.53
CA GLU A 176 1.56 -6.67 -9.80
C GLU A 176 1.88 -5.67 -8.67
N TYR A 177 2.22 -4.45 -9.04
CA TYR A 177 2.59 -3.40 -8.10
C TYR A 177 1.71 -2.18 -8.29
N VAL A 178 1.35 -1.56 -7.18
CA VAL A 178 0.69 -0.26 -7.14
C VAL A 178 1.60 0.73 -6.45
N PHE A 179 1.79 1.88 -7.09
CA PHE A 179 2.57 2.99 -6.57
C PHE A 179 1.61 4.10 -6.18
N LEU A 180 1.88 4.75 -5.06
CA LEU A 180 1.19 5.96 -4.62
C LEU A 180 2.23 6.95 -4.10
N ILE A 181 2.39 8.04 -4.82
CA ILE A 181 3.29 9.13 -4.44
C ILE A 181 2.45 10.35 -4.06
N ARG A 182 2.69 10.88 -2.86
CA ARG A 182 1.99 12.05 -2.31
C ARG A 182 2.99 13.13 -1.93
N LYS A 183 2.66 14.37 -2.24
CA LYS A 183 3.43 15.56 -1.81
C LYS A 183 2.47 16.69 -1.53
N LYS A 184 2.64 17.38 -0.39
CA LYS A 184 1.83 18.56 -0.05
C LYS A 184 1.87 19.59 -1.19
N GLY A 185 0.70 20.05 -1.64
CA GLY A 185 0.57 20.99 -2.75
C GLY A 185 0.52 20.35 -4.13
N TYR A 186 0.60 19.03 -4.24
CA TYR A 186 0.52 18.29 -5.50
C TYR A 186 -0.65 17.31 -5.51
N TYR A 187 -1.16 17.02 -6.71
CA TYR A 187 -2.03 15.88 -6.90
C TYR A 187 -1.25 14.58 -6.65
N ALA A 188 -1.85 13.66 -5.90
CA ALA A 188 -1.33 12.32 -5.68
C ALA A 188 -1.16 11.59 -7.02
N LYS A 189 -0.02 10.92 -7.18
CA LYS A 189 0.32 10.15 -8.37
C LYS A 189 0.19 8.67 -8.07
N ARG A 190 -0.84 8.04 -8.64
CA ARG A 190 -0.99 6.58 -8.64
C ARG A 190 -0.49 5.98 -9.95
N MET A 191 0.30 4.91 -9.87
CA MET A 191 0.83 4.19 -11.02
C MET A 191 0.74 2.67 -10.79
N ARG A 192 0.81 1.87 -11.86
CA ARG A 192 0.76 0.40 -11.76
C ARG A 192 1.81 -0.25 -12.64
N ALA A 193 2.47 -1.27 -12.11
CA ALA A 193 3.46 -2.05 -12.85
C ALA A 193 3.13 -3.54 -12.74
N ASN A 194 3.05 -4.23 -13.88
CA ASN A 194 2.92 -5.68 -13.92
C ASN A 194 4.19 -6.26 -14.53
N VAL A 195 4.85 -7.17 -13.81
CA VAL A 195 6.11 -7.77 -14.24
C VAL A 195 5.89 -9.26 -14.52
N ASN A 196 5.89 -9.64 -15.79
CA ASN A 196 5.67 -11.01 -16.24
C ASN A 196 4.35 -11.62 -15.69
N VAL A 197 3.27 -10.85 -15.75
CA VAL A 197 1.92 -11.26 -15.30
C VAL A 197 0.99 -11.29 -16.51
N ASN A 198 0.19 -12.36 -16.64
CA ASN A 198 -0.84 -12.51 -17.69
C ASN A 198 -0.30 -12.29 -19.12
N GLY A 199 0.92 -12.78 -19.40
CA GLY A 199 1.56 -12.63 -20.72
C GLY A 199 2.16 -11.25 -20.99
N CYS A 200 2.01 -10.28 -20.08
CA CYS A 200 2.72 -9.01 -20.16
C CYS A 200 4.07 -9.11 -19.46
N ILE A 201 5.15 -9.04 -20.24
CA ILE A 201 6.54 -9.04 -19.73
C ILE A 201 6.77 -7.84 -18.80
N LEU A 202 6.31 -6.65 -19.21
CA LEU A 202 6.39 -5.42 -18.43
C LEU A 202 5.28 -4.45 -18.90
N CYS A 203 4.26 -4.24 -18.07
CA CYS A 203 3.19 -3.27 -18.33
C CYS A 203 3.26 -2.18 -17.27
N MET A 204 3.42 -0.93 -17.72
CA MET A 204 3.57 0.24 -16.84
C MET A 204 2.47 1.25 -17.16
N GLU A 205 1.54 1.46 -16.23
CA GLU A 205 0.42 2.41 -16.35
C GLU A 205 0.67 3.63 -15.45
N GLY A 206 0.44 4.84 -15.98
CA GLY A 206 0.59 6.09 -15.23
C GLY A 206 2.03 6.62 -15.13
N PHE A 207 3.01 5.83 -15.59
CA PHE A 207 4.39 6.26 -15.77
C PHE A 207 4.50 7.17 -17.00
N GLY A 208 5.51 8.05 -17.02
CA GLY A 208 5.90 8.76 -18.23
C GLY A 208 6.58 7.82 -19.23
N THR A 209 7.51 8.34 -20.03
CA THR A 209 8.35 7.48 -20.87
C THR A 209 9.21 6.58 -19.97
N VAL A 210 9.10 5.27 -20.16
CA VAL A 210 9.96 4.27 -19.50
C VAL A 210 10.97 3.77 -20.51
N THR A 211 12.26 3.88 -20.19
CA THR A 211 13.36 3.48 -21.07
C THR A 211 14.32 2.56 -20.34
N PRO A 212 14.95 1.57 -21.01
CA PRO A 212 16.10 0.88 -20.45
C PRO A 212 17.16 1.89 -20.00
N SER A 213 17.69 1.73 -18.79
CA SER A 213 18.75 2.60 -18.30
C SER A 213 20.07 2.29 -19.01
N VAL A 214 20.84 3.33 -19.33
CA VAL A 214 22.16 3.21 -19.97
C VAL A 214 23.15 2.44 -19.09
N MET A 215 22.89 2.35 -17.78
CA MET A 215 23.78 1.69 -16.82
C MET A 215 23.62 0.17 -16.78
N ASP A 216 22.46 -0.38 -17.17
CA ASP A 216 22.22 -1.83 -17.13
C ASP A 216 21.16 -2.25 -18.15
N ASN A 217 21.63 -2.87 -19.24
CA ASN A 217 20.75 -3.33 -20.31
C ASN A 217 19.92 -4.53 -19.86
N LEU A 218 18.73 -4.66 -20.45
CA LEU A 218 17.89 -5.83 -20.29
C LEU A 218 18.67 -7.11 -20.67
N THR A 219 18.48 -8.19 -19.91
CA THR A 219 19.03 -9.49 -20.30
C THR A 219 18.43 -9.93 -21.64
N LYS A 220 19.15 -10.81 -22.36
CA LYS A 220 18.75 -11.33 -23.68
C LYS A 220 17.33 -11.94 -23.71
N GLU A 221 16.84 -12.40 -22.56
CA GLU A 221 15.51 -13.00 -22.39
C GLU A 221 14.53 -12.08 -21.66
N ASN A 222 14.88 -10.80 -21.45
CA ASN A 222 14.10 -9.83 -20.67
C ASN A 222 13.73 -10.34 -19.27
N THR A 223 14.61 -11.13 -18.65
CA THR A 223 14.40 -11.67 -17.31
C THR A 223 14.81 -10.70 -16.21
N MET A 224 15.68 -9.74 -16.51
CA MET A 224 16.06 -8.67 -15.59
C MET A 224 16.69 -7.48 -16.31
N GLY A 225 16.75 -6.34 -15.63
CA GLY A 225 17.45 -5.15 -16.08
C GLY A 225 17.08 -3.92 -15.26
N THR A 226 17.64 -2.75 -15.62
CA THR A 226 17.28 -1.48 -14.99
C THR A 226 16.50 -0.61 -15.95
N LEU A 227 15.42 -0.01 -15.47
CA LEU A 227 14.52 0.85 -16.21
C LEU A 227 14.55 2.24 -15.60
N GLY A 228 14.84 3.25 -16.41
CA GLY A 228 14.74 4.67 -16.04
C GLY A 228 13.41 5.26 -16.46
N THR A 229 12.79 6.08 -15.61
CA THR A 229 11.60 6.86 -15.98
C THR A 229 11.49 8.17 -15.22
N ASN A 230 10.92 9.17 -15.88
CA ASN A 230 10.56 10.44 -15.24
C ASN A 230 9.10 10.40 -14.83
N VAL A 231 8.84 10.60 -13.54
CA VAL A 231 7.50 10.67 -12.97
C VAL A 231 7.17 12.14 -12.70
N THR A 232 6.26 12.70 -13.49
CA THR A 232 5.84 14.09 -13.32
C THR A 232 4.68 14.22 -12.34
N MET A 233 4.77 15.19 -11.43
CA MET A 233 3.70 15.56 -10.51
C MET A 233 3.12 16.93 -10.87
N ARG A 234 1.79 17.02 -10.82
CA ARG A 234 1.05 18.26 -11.08
C ARG A 234 0.76 18.97 -9.76
N LYS A 235 1.05 20.28 -9.69
CA LYS A 235 0.68 21.12 -8.55
C LYS A 235 -0.84 21.33 -8.53
N MET A 236 -1.41 21.40 -7.34
CA MET A 236 -2.80 21.79 -7.15
C MET A 236 -2.88 23.32 -7.16
N ILE A 237 -3.71 23.87 -8.04
CA ILE A 237 -3.88 25.32 -8.19
C ILE A 237 -5.33 25.67 -7.89
N LEU A 238 -5.56 26.58 -6.95
CA LEU A 238 -6.90 27.09 -6.65
C LEU A 238 -7.48 27.83 -7.86
N ASN A 239 -8.77 27.62 -8.13
CA ASN A 239 -9.49 28.12 -9.31
C ASN A 239 -8.99 27.56 -10.66
N GLU A 240 -8.15 26.53 -10.65
CA GLU A 240 -7.78 25.83 -11.87
C GLU A 240 -9.00 25.16 -12.49
N LYS A 241 -9.21 25.42 -13.78
CA LYS A 241 -10.26 24.79 -14.57
C LYS A 241 -9.68 23.63 -15.36
N MET A 242 -10.21 22.45 -15.14
CA MET A 242 -9.90 21.25 -15.90
C MET A 242 -11.10 20.90 -16.78
N LYS A 243 -10.90 20.88 -18.10
CA LYS A 243 -11.94 20.48 -19.03
C LYS A 243 -12.16 18.97 -18.88
N MET A 244 -13.42 18.56 -18.73
CA MET A 244 -13.78 17.15 -18.79
C MET A 244 -14.05 16.76 -20.24
N GLU A 245 -13.14 16.01 -20.82
CA GLU A 245 -13.33 15.46 -22.15
C GLU A 245 -14.31 14.27 -22.10
N ASN A 246 -15.06 14.07 -23.18
CA ASN A 246 -15.89 12.87 -23.37
C ASN A 246 -17.02 12.59 -22.38
N ILE A 247 -17.41 13.54 -21.51
CA ILE A 247 -18.70 13.48 -20.82
C ILE A 247 -19.80 13.98 -21.76
N TYR A 248 -20.22 13.10 -22.67
CA TYR A 248 -21.32 13.38 -23.57
C TYR A 248 -22.66 12.98 -22.96
N TYR A 249 -23.68 13.78 -23.24
CA TYR A 249 -25.07 13.51 -22.92
C TYR A 249 -25.88 13.50 -24.22
N ASP A 250 -26.94 12.69 -24.26
CA ASP A 250 -27.95 12.84 -25.32
C ASP A 250 -28.60 14.24 -25.24
N LEU A 251 -29.09 14.72 -26.39
CA LEU A 251 -29.89 15.94 -26.45
C LEU A 251 -31.07 15.84 -25.48
N GLY A 252 -31.23 16.84 -24.62
CA GLY A 252 -32.30 16.90 -23.62
C GLY A 252 -32.19 15.91 -22.45
N LYS A 253 -31.17 15.03 -22.39
CA LYS A 253 -31.01 14.06 -21.30
C LYS A 253 -29.87 14.42 -20.33
N ALA A 254 -30.03 13.95 -19.10
CA ALA A 254 -29.01 13.99 -18.05
C ALA A 254 -28.39 12.62 -17.74
N THR A 255 -28.86 11.56 -18.40
CA THR A 255 -28.35 10.19 -18.21
C THR A 255 -26.90 10.09 -18.69
N LEU A 256 -26.03 9.54 -17.85
CA LEU A 256 -24.63 9.28 -18.18
C LEU A 256 -24.55 8.13 -19.17
N ARG A 257 -23.91 8.39 -20.32
CA ARG A 257 -23.69 7.35 -21.32
C ARG A 257 -22.56 6.40 -20.88
N PRO A 258 -22.56 5.13 -21.32
CA PRO A 258 -21.50 4.17 -21.00
C PRO A 258 -20.10 4.67 -21.37
N GLU A 259 -19.97 5.44 -22.45
CA GLU A 259 -18.71 6.01 -22.94
C GLU A 259 -18.13 7.08 -22.01
N ALA A 260 -18.96 7.69 -21.15
CA ALA A 260 -18.51 8.65 -20.15
C ALA A 260 -17.89 7.95 -18.92
N LYS A 261 -18.20 6.66 -18.69
CA LYS A 261 -17.77 5.93 -17.48
C LYS A 261 -16.24 5.92 -17.27
N PRO A 262 -15.39 5.66 -18.28
CA PRO A 262 -13.93 5.64 -18.06
C PRO A 262 -13.39 6.98 -17.54
N GLN A 263 -13.89 8.09 -18.08
CA GLN A 263 -13.50 9.44 -17.64
C GLN A 263 -13.99 9.72 -16.21
N LEU A 264 -15.21 9.28 -15.90
CA LEU A 264 -15.78 9.43 -14.57
C LEU A 264 -15.06 8.56 -13.54
N ASP A 265 -14.61 7.37 -13.91
CA ASP A 265 -13.83 6.48 -13.05
C ASP A 265 -12.43 7.04 -12.79
N GLU A 266 -11.81 7.69 -13.78
CA GLU A 266 -10.56 8.42 -13.61
C GLU A 266 -10.73 9.61 -12.65
N LEU A 267 -11.79 10.42 -12.85
CA LEU A 267 -12.11 11.51 -11.94
C LEU A 267 -12.39 10.99 -10.52
N THR A 268 -13.18 9.94 -10.39
CA THR A 268 -13.48 9.30 -9.10
C THR A 268 -12.20 8.86 -8.41
N ARG A 269 -11.26 8.24 -9.14
CA ARG A 269 -9.94 7.87 -8.61
C ARG A 269 -9.13 9.08 -8.15
N MET A 270 -9.12 10.14 -8.95
CA MET A 270 -8.43 11.38 -8.61
C MET A 270 -9.00 11.98 -7.32
N MET A 271 -10.32 12.06 -7.19
CA MET A 271 -10.97 12.56 -5.97
C MET A 271 -10.76 11.63 -4.76
N TYR A 272 -10.73 10.32 -4.97
CA TYR A 272 -10.42 9.34 -3.93
C TYR A 272 -8.98 9.48 -3.42
N ASP A 273 -8.02 9.73 -4.32
CA ASP A 273 -6.60 9.84 -3.98
C ASP A 273 -6.22 11.23 -3.43
N ASN A 274 -7.07 12.23 -3.64
CA ASN A 274 -6.85 13.64 -3.27
C ASN A 274 -8.01 14.19 -2.40
N PRO A 275 -8.28 13.64 -1.21
CA PRO A 275 -9.41 14.05 -0.39
C PRO A 275 -9.26 15.47 0.14
N GLN A 276 -8.10 16.12 0.03
CA GLN A 276 -7.91 17.52 0.41
C GLN A 276 -8.55 18.51 -0.57
N ILE A 277 -8.84 18.13 -1.81
CA ILE A 277 -9.37 19.07 -2.80
C ILE A 277 -10.89 19.09 -2.77
N VAL A 278 -11.47 20.27 -2.90
CA VAL A 278 -12.91 20.43 -3.14
C VAL A 278 -13.09 20.97 -4.54
N VAL A 279 -13.94 20.32 -5.31
CA VAL A 279 -14.16 20.64 -6.72
C VAL A 279 -15.62 20.99 -6.98
N GLU A 280 -15.82 21.98 -7.84
CA GLU A 280 -17.10 22.26 -8.48
C GLU A 280 -17.10 21.62 -9.87
N LEU A 281 -18.10 20.78 -10.14
CA LEU A 281 -18.44 20.32 -11.46
C LEU A 281 -19.45 21.28 -12.08
N SER A 282 -18.95 22.11 -12.98
CA SER A 282 -19.73 23.10 -13.73
C SER A 282 -20.20 22.50 -15.04
N THR A 283 -21.51 22.46 -15.26
CA THR A 283 -22.08 21.94 -16.52
C THR A 283 -22.81 23.03 -17.27
N HIS A 284 -22.70 22.98 -18.60
CA HIS A 284 -23.20 24.01 -19.50
C HIS A 284 -24.03 23.39 -20.64
N THR A 285 -25.01 24.13 -21.13
CA THR A 285 -25.78 23.79 -22.34
C THR A 285 -25.34 24.65 -23.52
N ASP A 286 -25.82 24.29 -24.71
CA ASP A 286 -25.81 25.22 -25.84
C ASP A 286 -26.99 26.19 -25.76
N SER A 287 -27.03 27.18 -26.65
CA SER A 287 -28.02 28.27 -26.68
C SER A 287 -29.37 27.89 -27.28
N ARG A 288 -29.59 26.62 -27.63
CA ARG A 288 -30.86 26.18 -28.21
C ARG A 288 -31.82 25.80 -27.09
N GLY A 289 -33.06 26.29 -27.18
CA GLY A 289 -34.13 25.93 -26.26
C GLY A 289 -34.52 27.08 -25.34
N ASP A 290 -35.24 26.74 -24.28
CA ASP A 290 -35.66 27.70 -23.25
C ASP A 290 -34.58 27.83 -22.17
N ASN A 291 -34.28 29.06 -21.74
CA ASN A 291 -33.19 29.36 -20.81
C ASN A 291 -33.38 28.66 -19.46
N GLN A 292 -34.61 28.59 -18.94
CA GLN A 292 -34.90 27.90 -17.68
C GLN A 292 -34.78 26.38 -17.85
N ALA A 293 -35.28 25.83 -18.95
CA ALA A 293 -35.12 24.42 -19.27
C ALA A 293 -33.64 24.02 -19.41
N ASN A 294 -32.81 24.89 -20.00
CA ASN A 294 -31.37 24.72 -20.13
C ASN A 294 -30.65 24.78 -18.78
N LEU A 295 -31.06 25.69 -17.89
CA LEU A 295 -30.56 25.76 -16.53
C LEU A 295 -30.86 24.46 -15.76
N ASP A 296 -32.13 24.02 -15.76
CA ASP A 296 -32.54 22.78 -15.10
C ASP A 296 -31.85 21.55 -15.68
N LEU A 297 -31.67 21.49 -17.01
CA LEU A 297 -30.98 20.41 -17.69
C LEU A 297 -29.51 20.33 -17.27
N SER A 298 -28.82 21.46 -17.22
CA SER A 298 -27.44 21.50 -16.75
C SER A 298 -27.34 21.04 -15.28
N GLN A 299 -28.22 21.52 -14.40
CA GLN A 299 -28.17 21.10 -12.99
C GLN A 299 -28.37 19.58 -12.84
N ARG A 300 -29.36 19.00 -13.54
CA ARG A 300 -29.56 17.53 -13.55
C ARG A 300 -28.34 16.77 -14.04
N ARG A 301 -27.61 17.31 -15.03
CA ARG A 301 -26.36 16.71 -15.53
C ARG A 301 -25.25 16.76 -14.48
N ALA A 302 -25.08 17.91 -13.82
CA ALA A 302 -24.11 18.06 -12.74
C ALA A 302 -24.42 17.06 -11.61
N ASP A 303 -25.69 16.98 -11.19
CA ASP A 303 -26.13 16.08 -10.13
C ASP A 303 -25.90 14.60 -10.51
N ALA A 304 -26.13 14.21 -11.76
CA ALA A 304 -25.89 12.84 -12.21
C ALA A 304 -24.42 12.43 -12.05
N VAL A 305 -23.48 13.29 -12.43
CA VAL A 305 -22.03 13.03 -12.27
C VAL A 305 -21.64 13.06 -10.80
N VAL A 306 -22.12 14.03 -10.04
CA VAL A 306 -21.84 14.11 -8.59
C VAL A 306 -22.32 12.85 -7.89
N ASN A 307 -23.54 12.40 -8.17
CA ASN A 307 -24.10 11.18 -7.59
C ASN A 307 -23.28 9.95 -7.99
N TYR A 308 -22.83 9.88 -9.25
CA TYR A 308 -21.95 8.81 -9.71
C TYR A 308 -20.65 8.74 -8.90
N ILE A 309 -20.00 9.89 -8.69
CA ILE A 309 -18.75 9.98 -7.95
C ILE A 309 -18.98 9.70 -6.46
N LYS A 310 -20.00 10.33 -5.84
CA LYS A 310 -20.36 10.13 -4.42
C LYS A 310 -20.67 8.66 -4.10
N SER A 311 -21.30 7.94 -5.02
CA SER A 311 -21.59 6.51 -4.84
C SER A 311 -20.35 5.61 -4.79
N ARG A 312 -19.19 6.11 -5.23
CA ARG A 312 -17.91 5.38 -5.32
C ARG A 312 -16.82 5.93 -4.41
N ILE A 313 -17.11 7.02 -3.70
CA ILE A 313 -16.18 7.63 -2.75
C ILE A 313 -16.76 7.47 -1.36
N THR A 314 -16.12 6.63 -0.56
CA THR A 314 -16.46 6.42 0.84
C THR A 314 -16.00 7.57 1.74
N LEU A 315 -14.92 8.27 1.35
CA LEU A 315 -14.29 9.32 2.14
C LEU A 315 -14.62 10.73 1.61
N ARG A 316 -15.28 11.56 2.43
CA ARG A 316 -15.67 12.94 2.10
C ARG A 316 -16.45 13.06 0.77
N PRO A 317 -17.58 12.37 0.59
CA PRO A 317 -18.36 12.46 -0.65
C PRO A 317 -18.75 13.90 -1.03
N ASP A 318 -18.90 14.80 -0.05
CA ASP A 318 -19.27 16.20 -0.26
C ASP A 318 -18.15 17.11 -0.80
N GLN A 319 -16.99 16.55 -1.11
CA GLN A 319 -15.90 17.27 -1.77
C GLN A 319 -16.17 17.58 -3.25
N VAL A 320 -17.15 16.91 -3.87
CA VAL A 320 -17.61 17.21 -5.23
C VAL A 320 -18.96 17.89 -5.16
N ARG A 321 -19.05 19.10 -5.73
CA ARG A 321 -20.28 19.91 -5.78
C ARG A 321 -20.70 20.11 -7.23
N GLY A 322 -21.98 19.92 -7.54
CA GLY A 322 -22.50 20.07 -8.90
C GLY A 322 -23.18 21.42 -9.07
N LYS A 323 -22.90 22.09 -10.18
CA LYS A 323 -23.60 23.33 -10.55
C LYS A 323 -23.95 23.38 -12.03
N GLY A 324 -25.23 23.59 -12.31
CA GLY A 324 -25.74 23.87 -13.63
C GLY A 324 -25.69 25.37 -13.93
N TYR A 325 -25.08 25.74 -15.06
CA TYR A 325 -25.03 27.12 -15.53
C TYR A 325 -25.93 27.40 -16.73
N GLY A 326 -26.62 26.38 -17.27
CA GLY A 326 -27.36 26.49 -18.52
C GLY A 326 -26.48 27.04 -19.64
N GLU A 327 -27.03 27.96 -20.43
CA GLU A 327 -26.31 28.63 -21.54
C GLU A 327 -25.65 29.95 -21.12
N THR A 328 -25.70 30.31 -19.83
CA THR A 328 -25.29 31.64 -19.32
C THR A 328 -23.79 31.92 -19.45
N GLN A 329 -22.97 30.90 -19.73
CA GLN A 329 -21.52 31.01 -19.89
C GLN A 329 -21.03 30.34 -21.19
N PRO A 330 -21.34 30.94 -22.36
CA PRO A 330 -20.88 30.44 -23.65
C PRO A 330 -19.37 30.64 -23.81
N VAL A 331 -18.69 29.73 -24.51
CA VAL A 331 -17.24 29.80 -24.79
C VAL A 331 -16.93 30.25 -26.22
N ASN A 332 -17.96 30.58 -26.97
CA ASN A 332 -17.88 31.07 -28.33
C ASN A 332 -19.04 32.04 -28.59
N SER A 333 -19.11 32.61 -29.79
CA SER A 333 -20.18 33.55 -30.17
C SER A 333 -21.53 32.88 -30.45
N CYS A 334 -21.70 31.60 -30.11
CA CYS A 334 -22.96 30.89 -30.29
C CYS A 334 -23.88 31.11 -29.09
N VAL A 335 -24.78 32.08 -29.24
CA VAL A 335 -25.75 32.56 -28.25
C VAL A 335 -27.14 32.63 -28.87
N ASP A 336 -28.15 32.98 -28.08
CA ASP A 336 -29.54 33.03 -28.52
C ASP A 336 -29.72 33.90 -29.78
N GLY A 337 -30.45 33.38 -30.76
CA GLY A 337 -30.72 34.05 -32.03
C GLY A 337 -29.59 33.98 -33.08
N VAL A 338 -28.46 33.34 -32.77
CA VAL A 338 -27.37 33.08 -33.72
C VAL A 338 -27.43 31.65 -34.23
N ASP A 339 -27.50 31.45 -35.55
CA ASP A 339 -27.37 30.11 -36.14
C ASP A 339 -25.89 29.72 -36.23
N CYS A 340 -25.53 28.58 -35.66
CA CYS A 340 -24.16 28.12 -35.50
C CYS A 340 -23.98 26.72 -36.07
N SER A 341 -22.73 26.35 -36.35
CA SER A 341 -22.41 24.96 -36.66
C SER A 341 -22.59 24.05 -35.44
N GLU A 342 -22.85 22.76 -35.68
CA GLU A 342 -22.97 21.77 -34.60
C GLU A 342 -21.67 21.65 -33.77
N GLU A 343 -20.51 21.91 -34.36
CA GLU A 343 -19.23 21.96 -33.64
C GLU A 343 -19.21 23.10 -32.59
N MET A 344 -19.76 24.28 -32.94
CA MET A 344 -19.83 25.41 -32.00
C MET A 344 -20.82 25.13 -30.87
N TYR A 345 -21.98 24.56 -31.17
CA TYR A 345 -22.93 24.11 -30.14
C TYR A 345 -22.30 23.05 -29.23
N GLN A 346 -21.57 22.09 -29.79
CA GLN A 346 -20.87 21.04 -29.02
C GLN A 346 -19.78 21.61 -28.10
N LYS A 347 -19.10 22.70 -28.47
CA LYS A 347 -18.14 23.39 -27.58
C LYS A 347 -18.81 24.00 -26.34
N ASN A 348 -20.06 24.47 -26.46
CA ASN A 348 -20.82 24.99 -25.32
C ASN A 348 -21.38 23.87 -24.43
N ARG A 349 -21.77 22.73 -25.02
CA ARG A 349 -22.15 21.51 -24.27
C ARG A 349 -20.95 20.83 -23.63
N ARG A 350 -20.53 21.34 -22.46
CA ARG A 350 -19.32 20.92 -21.78
C ARG A 350 -19.52 20.76 -20.28
N ALA A 351 -18.59 20.03 -19.66
CA ALA A 351 -18.40 20.01 -18.23
C ALA A 351 -16.97 20.50 -17.90
N GLU A 352 -16.86 21.33 -16.89
CA GLU A 352 -15.61 21.83 -16.33
C GLU A 352 -15.52 21.37 -14.87
N LEU A 353 -14.32 20.99 -14.46
CA LEU A 353 -14.01 20.74 -13.06
C LEU A 353 -13.17 21.92 -12.55
N ILE A 354 -13.61 22.56 -11.49
CA ILE A 354 -12.96 23.75 -10.93
C ILE A 354 -12.52 23.42 -9.51
N VAL A 355 -11.24 23.62 -9.19
CA VAL A 355 -10.76 23.50 -7.82
C VAL A 355 -11.22 24.74 -7.04
N ILE A 356 -12.19 24.57 -6.14
CA ILE A 356 -12.80 25.68 -5.38
C ILE A 356 -12.25 25.80 -3.96
N ASP A 357 -11.63 24.74 -3.44
CA ASP A 357 -10.96 24.78 -2.14
C ASP A 357 -9.87 23.70 -2.08
N ILE A 358 -8.84 23.93 -1.25
CA ILE A 358 -7.78 22.97 -0.95
C ILE A 358 -7.57 23.01 0.56
N LEU A 359 -7.89 21.91 1.23
CA LEU A 359 -7.72 21.83 2.68
C LEU A 359 -6.25 21.98 3.08
N ALA A 360 -6.03 22.64 4.22
CA ALA A 360 -4.69 22.84 4.80
C ALA A 360 -4.06 21.52 5.28
N GLU A 361 -4.88 20.57 5.72
CA GLU A 361 -4.49 19.22 6.14
C GLU A 361 -5.06 18.20 5.15
N ASP A 362 -4.23 17.22 4.77
CA ASP A 362 -4.64 16.10 3.93
C ASP A 362 -5.19 14.97 4.83
N PRO A 363 -6.51 14.68 4.79
CA PRO A 363 -7.11 13.58 5.55
C PRO A 363 -6.49 12.21 5.26
N MET A 364 -5.82 12.07 4.12
CA MET A 364 -5.15 10.85 3.68
C MET A 364 -3.68 10.74 4.04
N GLN A 365 -3.07 11.76 4.65
CA GLN A 365 -1.69 11.62 5.17
C GLN A 365 -1.56 10.46 6.17
N VAL A 366 -2.65 10.08 6.83
CA VAL A 366 -2.68 9.02 7.85
C VAL A 366 -2.93 7.63 7.24
N ARG A 367 -3.43 7.56 5.99
CA ARG A 367 -3.93 6.30 5.41
C ARG A 367 -2.93 5.68 4.44
N THR A 368 -2.49 4.45 4.74
CA THR A 368 -1.47 3.75 3.94
C THR A 368 -2.06 3.14 2.68
N LEU A 369 -1.24 3.06 1.63
CA LEU A 369 -1.61 2.34 0.40
C LEU A 369 -2.04 0.90 0.69
N SER A 370 -1.41 0.20 1.64
CA SER A 370 -1.84 -1.14 2.03
C SER A 370 -3.30 -1.18 2.50
N SER A 371 -3.72 -0.27 3.40
CA SER A 371 -5.12 -0.22 3.85
C SER A 371 -6.11 0.06 2.71
N MET A 372 -5.70 0.90 1.75
CA MET A 372 -6.51 1.24 0.58
C MET A 372 -6.64 0.05 -0.39
N MET A 373 -5.55 -0.69 -0.59
CA MET A 373 -5.53 -1.88 -1.44
C MET A 373 -6.33 -3.02 -0.83
N GLN A 374 -6.28 -3.20 0.49
CA GLN A 374 -7.09 -4.19 1.20
C GLN A 374 -8.58 -3.92 1.07
N GLU A 375 -9.02 -2.68 1.30
CA GLU A 375 -10.43 -2.30 1.09
C GLU A 375 -10.85 -2.48 -0.37
N ARG A 376 -10.03 -2.04 -1.32
CA ARG A 376 -10.37 -2.20 -2.74
C ARG A 376 -10.39 -3.65 -3.20
N ASN A 377 -9.47 -4.48 -2.73
CA ASN A 377 -9.47 -5.91 -3.05
C ASN A 377 -10.72 -6.56 -2.45
N PHE A 378 -11.11 -6.15 -1.24
CA PHE A 378 -12.38 -6.55 -0.65
C PHE A 378 -13.57 -6.12 -1.53
N ASP A 379 -13.60 -4.88 -2.02
CA ASP A 379 -14.65 -4.37 -2.93
C ASP A 379 -14.64 -5.09 -4.28
N LEU A 380 -13.48 -5.38 -4.86
CA LEU A 380 -13.34 -6.10 -6.13
C LEU A 380 -13.74 -7.56 -6.00
N ILE A 381 -13.45 -8.19 -4.85
CA ILE A 381 -13.93 -9.55 -4.55
C ILE A 381 -15.46 -9.50 -4.43
N LEU A 382 -16.01 -8.51 -3.74
CA LEU A 382 -17.45 -8.30 -3.63
C LEU A 382 -18.09 -8.07 -5.01
N ASP A 383 -17.49 -7.24 -5.85
CA ASP A 383 -17.97 -6.90 -7.19
C ASP A 383 -17.80 -8.02 -8.20
N ALA A 384 -16.69 -8.76 -8.18
CA ALA A 384 -16.47 -9.93 -9.03
C ALA A 384 -17.44 -11.05 -8.65
N ASN A 385 -17.68 -11.24 -7.35
CA ASN A 385 -18.76 -12.10 -6.89
C ASN A 385 -20.09 -11.58 -7.44
N ASN A 386 -20.43 -10.29 -7.28
CA ASN A 386 -21.67 -9.69 -7.78
C ASN A 386 -21.84 -9.75 -9.31
N GLN A 387 -20.77 -9.64 -10.11
CA GLN A 387 -20.79 -9.74 -11.57
C GLN A 387 -20.95 -11.20 -12.03
N ALA A 388 -20.25 -12.13 -11.39
CA ALA A 388 -20.51 -13.57 -11.57
C ALA A 388 -21.96 -13.92 -11.19
N TYR A 389 -22.54 -13.24 -10.19
CA TYR A 389 -23.97 -13.35 -9.86
C TYR A 389 -24.88 -12.71 -10.92
N ALA A 390 -24.53 -11.57 -11.52
CA ALA A 390 -25.35 -10.86 -12.51
C ALA A 390 -25.43 -11.57 -13.88
N GLU A 391 -24.40 -12.32 -14.28
CA GLU A 391 -24.42 -13.15 -15.50
C GLU A 391 -25.24 -14.45 -15.34
N SER A 392 -25.71 -14.75 -14.11
CA SER A 392 -26.33 -16.03 -13.76
C SER A 392 -27.86 -16.03 -13.65
N GLU A 393 -28.55 -14.89 -13.77
CA GLU A 393 -30.02 -14.88 -13.64
C GLU A 393 -30.76 -15.10 -14.98
N THR A 394 -31.15 -16.35 -15.26
CA THR A 394 -32.60 -16.58 -15.33
C THR A 394 -33.03 -17.10 -13.96
N THR A 395 -33.73 -16.22 -13.25
CA THR A 395 -34.51 -16.47 -12.04
C THR A 395 -33.76 -16.99 -10.82
N SER A 396 -33.31 -16.02 -10.01
CA SER A 396 -33.62 -15.87 -8.57
C SER A 396 -33.15 -16.97 -7.59
N GLU A 397 -32.52 -16.48 -6.51
CA GLU A 397 -32.19 -17.13 -5.21
C GLU A 397 -30.72 -17.54 -4.98
N LEU A 398 -29.75 -16.64 -5.26
CA LEU A 398 -28.91 -15.87 -4.30
C LEU A 398 -28.57 -16.58 -2.93
N TYR A 399 -27.35 -16.54 -2.37
CA TYR A 399 -26.94 -15.58 -1.32
C TYR A 399 -25.72 -16.04 -0.46
N HIS A 400 -25.02 -15.09 0.20
CA HIS A 400 -24.74 -15.17 1.65
C HIS A 400 -26.02 -15.65 2.34
N ARG A 401 -26.26 -16.96 2.46
CA ARG A 401 -27.54 -17.59 2.86
C ARG A 401 -28.68 -16.58 3.15
N ALA A 402 -29.67 -16.44 2.24
CA ALA A 402 -30.70 -15.37 2.26
C ALA A 402 -31.36 -15.17 3.64
N THR A 403 -31.52 -16.29 4.33
CA THR A 403 -31.73 -16.35 5.76
C THR A 403 -30.41 -16.66 6.48
N PRO A 404 -29.94 -15.78 7.39
CA PRO A 404 -28.75 -16.05 8.20
C PRO A 404 -28.87 -17.43 8.87
N SER A 405 -27.74 -18.13 9.05
CA SER A 405 -27.74 -19.37 9.83
C SER A 405 -28.35 -19.05 11.20
N LYS A 406 -29.41 -19.78 11.58
CA LYS A 406 -30.00 -19.60 12.90
C LYS A 406 -28.93 -20.03 13.89
N PRO A 407 -28.49 -19.14 14.79
CA PRO A 407 -27.51 -19.52 15.78
C PRO A 407 -28.06 -20.68 16.62
N GLU A 408 -27.27 -21.73 16.75
CA GLU A 408 -27.64 -22.90 17.52
C GLU A 408 -27.11 -22.78 18.95
N THR A 409 -27.83 -23.36 19.90
CA THR A 409 -27.32 -23.54 21.26
C THR A 409 -26.72 -24.92 21.39
N MET A 410 -25.72 -25.07 22.26
CA MET A 410 -25.08 -26.37 22.47
C MET A 410 -26.09 -27.44 22.88
N SER A 411 -26.03 -28.62 22.27
CA SER A 411 -26.96 -29.71 22.56
C SER A 411 -26.66 -30.37 23.91
N MET A 412 -27.71 -30.78 24.62
CA MET A 412 -27.55 -31.53 25.87
C MET A 412 -26.89 -32.88 25.58
N GLY A 413 -25.72 -33.12 26.18
CA GLY A 413 -24.92 -34.32 25.94
C GLY A 413 -23.75 -34.15 24.97
N TYR A 414 -23.53 -32.96 24.40
CA TYR A 414 -22.36 -32.70 23.55
C TYR A 414 -21.05 -32.82 24.33
N ASN A 415 -20.11 -33.60 23.82
CA ASN A 415 -18.78 -33.78 24.38
C ASN A 415 -17.75 -33.54 23.27
N GLY A 416 -16.90 -32.53 23.42
CA GLY A 416 -15.92 -32.17 22.40
C GLY A 416 -15.42 -30.73 22.52
N TYR A 417 -14.85 -30.22 21.44
CA TYR A 417 -14.23 -28.91 21.37
C TYR A 417 -14.88 -28.06 20.28
N LYS A 418 -14.91 -26.75 20.52
CA LYS A 418 -15.38 -25.73 19.57
C LYS A 418 -14.34 -24.61 19.51
N ILE A 419 -14.30 -23.86 18.42
CA ILE A 419 -13.45 -22.68 18.29
C ILE A 419 -14.31 -21.44 18.52
N GLN A 420 -13.94 -20.65 19.51
CA GLN A 420 -14.53 -19.35 19.78
C GLN A 420 -13.84 -18.30 18.93
N LEU A 421 -14.62 -17.53 18.16
CA LEU A 421 -14.09 -16.48 17.29
C LEU A 421 -14.04 -15.11 18.00
N LEU A 422 -15.14 -14.74 18.66
CA LEU A 422 -15.29 -13.44 19.34
C LEU A 422 -16.38 -13.50 20.42
N GLU A 423 -16.39 -12.49 21.29
CA GLU A 423 -17.39 -12.28 22.35
C GLU A 423 -18.14 -10.96 22.09
N LYS A 424 -19.40 -10.87 22.52
CA LYS A 424 -20.21 -9.65 22.40
C LYS A 424 -21.11 -9.45 23.60
N GLU A 425 -21.01 -8.27 24.21
CA GLU A 425 -21.92 -7.80 25.25
C GLU A 425 -23.11 -7.01 24.65
N GLY A 426 -24.27 -7.09 25.31
CA GLY A 426 -25.48 -6.37 24.96
C GLY A 426 -26.42 -7.14 24.02
N HIS A 427 -27.30 -6.40 23.32
CA HIS A 427 -28.36 -7.00 22.52
C HIS A 427 -27.81 -7.70 21.25
N LEU A 428 -28.20 -8.97 21.08
CA LEU A 428 -27.77 -9.79 19.95
C LEU A 428 -28.67 -9.50 18.72
N SER A 429 -28.08 -8.93 17.66
CA SER A 429 -28.77 -8.71 16.38
C SER A 429 -28.85 -10.00 15.58
N THR A 430 -30.01 -10.28 14.98
CA THR A 430 -30.25 -11.45 14.12
C THR A 430 -29.52 -11.38 12.76
N ASN A 431 -28.95 -10.22 12.42
CA ASN A 431 -28.27 -9.99 11.13
C ASN A 431 -26.75 -9.81 11.33
N HIS A 432 -26.16 -10.52 12.29
CA HIS A 432 -24.72 -10.44 12.53
C HIS A 432 -23.94 -11.11 11.37
N PHE A 433 -22.86 -10.48 10.91
CA PHE A 433 -22.13 -10.92 9.71
C PHE A 433 -21.66 -12.39 9.78
N LEU A 434 -21.28 -12.86 10.97
CA LEU A 434 -20.88 -14.27 11.19
C LEU A 434 -21.96 -15.29 10.79
N PHE A 435 -23.24 -14.94 10.87
CA PHE A 435 -24.34 -15.84 10.48
C PHE A 435 -24.52 -15.95 8.96
N TYR A 436 -23.85 -15.08 8.21
CA TYR A 436 -23.81 -15.11 6.76
C TYR A 436 -22.50 -15.68 6.23
N GLU A 437 -21.48 -15.74 7.09
CA GLU A 437 -20.12 -16.21 6.77
C GLU A 437 -19.94 -17.70 7.07
N PHE A 438 -20.55 -18.22 8.14
CA PHE A 438 -20.34 -19.60 8.59
C PHE A 438 -21.64 -20.43 8.57
N ASP A 439 -21.52 -21.67 8.08
CA ASP A 439 -22.66 -22.58 7.88
C ASP A 439 -23.37 -22.96 9.18
N ALA A 440 -22.61 -23.10 10.27
CA ALA A 440 -23.09 -23.41 11.62
C ALA A 440 -22.35 -22.54 12.64
N VAL A 441 -23.09 -21.64 13.29
CA VAL A 441 -22.60 -20.79 14.38
C VAL A 441 -23.34 -21.16 15.65
N PHE A 442 -22.60 -21.51 16.70
CA PHE A 442 -23.16 -21.79 18.02
C PHE A 442 -23.00 -20.59 18.93
N LEU A 443 -24.03 -20.31 19.73
CA LEU A 443 -23.98 -19.30 20.78
C LEU A 443 -23.84 -19.97 22.13
N ASP A 444 -22.83 -19.54 22.88
CA ASP A 444 -22.65 -19.83 24.29
C ASP A 444 -22.93 -18.58 25.11
N VAL A 445 -23.84 -18.69 26.08
CA VAL A 445 -24.29 -17.57 26.91
C VAL A 445 -23.43 -17.54 28.16
N LEU A 446 -22.51 -16.57 28.23
CA LEU A 446 -21.56 -16.46 29.33
C LEU A 446 -22.20 -15.86 30.58
N ASN A 447 -23.07 -14.86 30.41
CA ASN A 447 -23.91 -14.25 31.44
C ASN A 447 -25.10 -13.50 30.77
N GLU A 448 -25.93 -12.79 31.55
CA GLU A 448 -27.06 -12.01 31.01
C GLU A 448 -26.57 -11.00 29.95
N GLN A 449 -26.90 -11.27 28.68
CA GLN A 449 -26.53 -10.47 27.51
C GLN A 449 -25.05 -10.49 27.11
N HIS A 450 -24.26 -11.48 27.53
CA HIS A 450 -22.90 -11.69 27.01
C HIS A 450 -22.79 -13.04 26.29
N TYR A 451 -22.41 -13.00 25.02
CA TYR A 451 -22.42 -14.15 24.12
C TYR A 451 -21.04 -14.41 23.53
N ALA A 452 -20.66 -15.68 23.45
CA ALA A 452 -19.52 -16.15 22.67
C ALA A 452 -20.01 -16.82 21.39
N PHE A 453 -19.40 -16.47 20.25
CA PHE A 453 -19.68 -17.08 18.95
C PHE A 453 -18.68 -18.20 18.67
N LEU A 454 -19.21 -19.39 18.43
CA LEU A 454 -18.46 -20.63 18.31
C LEU A 454 -18.70 -21.27 16.95
N ILE A 455 -17.65 -21.88 16.39
CA ILE A 455 -17.70 -22.61 15.13
C ILE A 455 -16.97 -23.96 15.23
N GLY A 456 -17.22 -24.80 14.23
CA GLY A 456 -16.61 -26.13 14.09
C GLY A 456 -17.22 -27.17 15.02
N ASP A 457 -16.82 -28.43 14.87
CA ASP A 457 -17.19 -29.54 15.73
C ASP A 457 -16.03 -30.52 15.75
N TYR A 458 -15.35 -30.64 16.90
CA TYR A 458 -14.10 -31.37 16.99
C TYR A 458 -14.15 -32.34 18.16
N ALA A 459 -13.95 -33.63 17.86
CA ALA A 459 -13.96 -34.68 18.87
C ALA A 459 -12.73 -34.63 19.80
N ASP A 460 -11.61 -34.07 19.34
CA ASP A 460 -10.36 -33.97 20.10
C ASP A 460 -9.67 -32.61 19.92
N TYR A 461 -8.81 -32.26 20.88
CA TYR A 461 -8.15 -30.96 20.96
C TYR A 461 -7.17 -30.71 19.80
N ASN A 462 -6.41 -31.72 19.37
CA ASN A 462 -5.37 -31.54 18.34
C ASN A 462 -5.99 -31.18 16.99
N THR A 463 -7.13 -31.80 16.67
CA THR A 463 -7.89 -31.45 15.46
C THR A 463 -8.43 -30.02 15.54
N ALA A 464 -8.91 -29.60 16.72
CA ALA A 464 -9.35 -28.21 16.94
C ALA A 464 -8.19 -27.21 16.83
N GLU A 465 -6.99 -27.56 17.31
CA GLU A 465 -5.79 -26.72 17.24
C GLU A 465 -5.28 -26.55 15.81
N ALA A 466 -5.25 -27.62 15.02
CA ALA A 466 -4.91 -27.53 13.61
C ALA A 466 -5.88 -26.60 12.85
N ALA A 467 -7.17 -26.66 13.18
CA ALA A 467 -8.18 -25.78 12.58
C ALA A 467 -8.07 -24.32 13.07
N LEU A 468 -7.72 -24.11 14.34
CA LEU A 468 -7.59 -22.78 14.95
C LEU A 468 -6.62 -21.86 14.19
N VAL A 469 -5.51 -22.42 13.68
CA VAL A 469 -4.49 -21.66 12.93
C VAL A 469 -5.10 -20.91 11.74
N ASN A 470 -6.07 -21.53 11.05
CA ASN A 470 -6.72 -20.91 9.89
C ASN A 470 -7.63 -19.74 10.30
N TYR A 471 -8.21 -19.80 11.50
CA TYR A 471 -9.12 -18.77 11.99
C TYR A 471 -8.38 -17.63 12.70
N GLN A 472 -7.19 -17.87 13.25
CA GLN A 472 -6.42 -16.83 13.95
C GLN A 472 -5.88 -15.73 13.02
N GLN A 473 -5.75 -16.00 11.72
CA GLN A 473 -5.40 -14.97 10.74
C GLN A 473 -6.51 -13.91 10.59
N GLN A 474 -7.78 -14.32 10.73
CA GLN A 474 -8.95 -13.45 10.58
C GLN A 474 -9.50 -12.96 11.92
N PHE A 475 -9.40 -13.80 12.97
CA PHE A 475 -9.86 -13.53 14.33
C PHE A 475 -8.69 -13.74 15.31
N PRO A 476 -7.85 -12.72 15.53
CA PRO A 476 -6.66 -12.85 16.37
C PRO A 476 -6.95 -13.28 17.82
N GLY A 477 -8.18 -13.07 18.30
CA GLY A 477 -8.65 -13.51 19.62
C GLY A 477 -9.26 -14.91 19.66
N ALA A 478 -9.22 -15.66 18.54
CA ALA A 478 -9.83 -16.97 18.47
C ALA A 478 -9.14 -17.98 19.39
N LYS A 479 -9.93 -18.79 20.11
CA LYS A 479 -9.47 -19.76 21.11
C LYS A 479 -10.33 -21.01 21.14
N ILE A 480 -9.74 -22.13 21.54
CA ILE A 480 -10.47 -23.41 21.69
C ILE A 480 -11.20 -23.43 23.03
N VAL A 481 -12.41 -23.96 23.02
CA VAL A 481 -13.26 -24.12 24.20
C VAL A 481 -13.76 -25.56 24.27
N ALA A 482 -13.59 -26.19 25.43
CA ALA A 482 -14.01 -27.56 25.68
C ALA A 482 -15.42 -27.62 26.29
N TYR A 483 -16.16 -28.66 25.92
CA TYR A 483 -17.51 -28.92 26.40
C TYR A 483 -17.63 -30.37 26.88
N GLU A 484 -18.33 -30.56 28.01
CA GLU A 484 -18.70 -31.87 28.55
C GLU A 484 -20.20 -31.87 28.89
N ASN A 485 -20.94 -32.84 28.34
CA ASN A 485 -22.39 -32.98 28.41
C ASN A 485 -23.18 -31.70 28.04
N GLY A 486 -22.64 -30.91 27.11
CA GLY A 486 -23.23 -29.65 26.63
C GLY A 486 -22.85 -28.42 27.47
N LEU A 487 -22.08 -28.58 28.55
CA LEU A 487 -21.62 -27.49 29.41
C LEU A 487 -20.17 -27.13 29.11
N ARG A 488 -19.90 -25.83 29.03
CA ARG A 488 -18.55 -25.29 28.88
C ARG A 488 -17.68 -25.68 30.09
N LYS A 489 -16.56 -26.34 29.83
CA LYS A 489 -15.52 -26.56 30.85
C LYS A 489 -14.83 -25.24 31.14
N LYS A 490 -14.75 -24.92 32.43
CA LYS A 490 -13.99 -23.75 32.92
C LYS A 490 -12.50 -23.97 32.81
#